data_AF-A0A8H7J5D8-F1
#
_entry.id   AF-A0A8H7J5D8-F1
#
_cell.length_a   1.000
_cell.length_b   1.000
_cell.length_c   1.000
_cell.angle_alpha   90.00
_cell.angle_beta   90.00
_cell.angle_gamma   90.00
#
_symmetry.space_group_name_H-M   'P 1'
#
loop_
_entity.id
_entity.type
_entity.pdbx_description
1 polymer ?
#
loop_
_entity_poly.entity_id
_entity_poly.type
_entity_poly.pdbx_seq_one_letter_code
_entity_poly.pdbx_strand_id
1 'polypeptide(L)'
;MSTIAVRATHPSYLDDEIVALTLQMDEINYREETKKAKYPIDEVPDLELAYSSYLTEIEAHLTFLRDVKLAHSIANAVDTDAVVIAEITHGDQQAQDDHCVAVQMSTDDPELEKPPPYTQQVRNDYIEDEIVRRLATMLTTEDDVYEDPQVEAGPSVPYARRQAVALEKLALEVFECTGCASEFRWTSTTQLSCGHGYCEPCLRKFIMAGVVDRELMLVPPRCCSIPVPFGVIASTLTEAEMDDFQHAELEKATKNKTYCSNPDCGRFITPNDIVAGEATCSRCEIKTCAVCKATGHEGDCPEDPDIQATLDLGAENKWQRCFSCWSLVEIEWGCNHMK
;
A
#
# COMPACT_ATOMS: atom_id res chain seq x y z
N MET A 1 -4.41 -23.37 -10.23
CA MET A 1 -5.45 -22.34 -10.04
C MET A 1 -6.09 -22.10 -11.40
N SER A 2 -7.23 -22.75 -11.64
CA SER A 2 -7.97 -22.58 -12.90
C SER A 2 -8.51 -21.16 -12.95
N THR A 3 -7.99 -20.37 -13.86
CA THR A 3 -8.51 -19.05 -14.19
C THR A 3 -9.88 -19.25 -14.85
N ILE A 4 -10.94 -18.94 -14.11
CA ILE A 4 -12.30 -18.87 -14.66
C ILE A 4 -12.29 -17.71 -15.65
N ALA A 5 -12.15 -18.04 -16.93
CA ALA A 5 -12.28 -17.10 -18.02
C ALA A 5 -13.77 -16.71 -18.13
N VAL A 6 -14.11 -15.53 -17.62
CA VAL A 6 -15.44 -14.95 -17.80
C VAL A 6 -15.61 -14.62 -19.28
N ARG A 7 -16.26 -15.52 -20.02
CA ARG A 7 -16.78 -15.20 -21.35
C ARG A 7 -17.92 -14.20 -21.17
N ALA A 8 -18.00 -13.22 -22.06
CA ALA A 8 -19.13 -12.31 -22.13
C ALA A 8 -20.42 -13.11 -22.40
N THR A 9 -21.18 -13.41 -21.36
CA THR A 9 -22.41 -14.19 -21.44
C THR A 9 -23.62 -13.28 -21.32
N HIS A 10 -24.63 -13.55 -22.14
CA HIS A 10 -25.89 -12.80 -22.13
C HIS A 10 -26.56 -12.81 -20.74
N PRO A 11 -27.31 -11.77 -20.33
CA PRO A 11 -27.97 -11.70 -19.02
C PRO A 11 -28.88 -12.90 -18.69
N SER A 12 -29.54 -13.48 -19.71
CA SER A 12 -30.38 -14.68 -19.52
C SER A 12 -29.57 -15.91 -19.15
N TYR A 13 -28.30 -15.99 -19.57
CA TYR A 13 -27.43 -17.12 -19.31
C TYR A 13 -27.00 -17.19 -17.84
N LEU A 14 -26.78 -16.04 -17.19
CA LEU A 14 -26.45 -15.99 -15.76
C LEU A 14 -27.61 -16.51 -14.90
N ASP A 15 -28.85 -16.13 -15.25
CA ASP A 15 -30.04 -16.59 -14.54
C ASP A 15 -30.25 -18.10 -14.71
N ASP A 16 -30.06 -18.62 -15.93
CA ASP A 16 -30.14 -20.05 -16.21
C ASP A 16 -29.09 -20.84 -15.42
N GLU A 17 -27.86 -20.33 -15.33
CA GLU A 17 -26.75 -20.97 -14.60
C GLU A 17 -26.96 -20.94 -13.08
N ILE A 18 -27.44 -19.80 -12.54
CA ILE A 18 -27.83 -19.70 -11.12
C ILE A 18 -28.93 -20.71 -10.79
N VAL A 19 -29.95 -20.84 -11.64
CA VAL A 19 -31.02 -21.82 -11.45
C VAL A 19 -30.47 -23.24 -11.50
N ALA A 20 -29.63 -23.56 -12.48
CA ALA A 20 -29.04 -24.90 -12.62
C ALA A 20 -28.20 -25.30 -11.40
N LEU A 21 -27.32 -24.41 -10.92
CA LEU A 21 -26.50 -24.65 -9.73
C LEU A 21 -27.35 -24.72 -8.45
N THR A 22 -28.42 -23.92 -8.35
CA THR A 22 -29.36 -24.00 -7.21
C THR A 22 -30.03 -25.37 -7.18
N LEU A 23 -30.48 -25.90 -8.33
CA LEU A 23 -31.06 -27.24 -8.41
C LEU A 23 -30.05 -28.34 -8.05
N GLN A 24 -28.78 -28.21 -8.46
CA GLN A 24 -27.74 -29.16 -8.06
C GLN A 24 -27.46 -29.14 -6.56
N MET A 25 -27.43 -27.95 -5.95
CA MET A 25 -27.30 -27.79 -4.51
C MET A 25 -28.48 -28.44 -3.77
N ASP A 26 -29.71 -28.24 -4.25
CA ASP A 26 -30.92 -28.86 -3.68
C ASP A 26 -30.88 -30.40 -3.79
N GLU A 27 -30.37 -30.96 -4.89
CA GLU A 27 -30.19 -32.41 -5.05
C GLU A 27 -29.19 -32.99 -4.05
N ILE A 28 -28.05 -32.30 -3.84
CA ILE A 28 -27.04 -32.72 -2.85
C ILE A 28 -27.61 -32.62 -1.44
N ASN A 29 -28.32 -31.53 -1.12
CA ASN A 29 -28.95 -31.36 0.19
C ASN A 29 -30.03 -32.42 0.44
N TYR A 30 -30.84 -32.76 -0.56
CA TYR A 30 -31.81 -33.84 -0.45
C TYR A 30 -31.15 -35.21 -0.20
N ARG A 31 -30.01 -35.48 -0.86
CA ARG A 31 -29.21 -36.68 -0.58
C ARG A 31 -28.72 -36.70 0.87
N GLU A 32 -28.23 -35.58 1.38
CA GLU A 32 -27.80 -35.44 2.78
C GLU A 32 -28.94 -35.68 3.77
N GLU A 33 -30.15 -35.20 3.48
CA GLU A 33 -31.33 -35.42 4.31
C GLU A 33 -31.83 -36.86 4.29
N THR A 34 -31.69 -37.54 3.15
CA THR A 34 -32.22 -38.90 2.95
C THR A 34 -31.21 -40.01 3.19
N LYS A 35 -29.92 -39.69 3.38
CA LYS A 35 -28.87 -40.69 3.56
C LYS A 35 -29.02 -41.43 4.89
N LYS A 36 -28.79 -42.74 4.85
CA LYS A 36 -28.64 -43.57 6.05
C LYS A 36 -27.16 -43.62 6.42
N ALA A 37 -26.68 -42.62 7.15
CA ALA A 37 -25.28 -42.55 7.57
C ALA A 37 -24.93 -43.73 8.50
N LYS A 38 -24.18 -44.70 7.98
CA LYS A 38 -23.62 -45.83 8.73
C LYS A 38 -22.13 -45.97 8.40
N TYR A 39 -21.33 -45.06 8.91
CA TYR A 39 -19.89 -45.18 8.90
C TYR A 39 -19.31 -44.65 10.22
N PRO A 40 -18.16 -45.18 10.68
CA PRO A 40 -17.45 -44.66 11.86
C PRO A 40 -17.06 -43.19 11.66
N ILE A 41 -17.05 -42.41 12.73
CA ILE A 41 -16.75 -40.96 12.69
C ILE A 41 -15.34 -40.69 12.13
N ASP A 42 -14.38 -41.58 12.39
CA ASP A 42 -12.98 -41.42 11.96
C ASP A 42 -12.70 -41.96 10.54
N GLU A 43 -13.69 -42.56 9.87
CA GLU A 43 -13.54 -43.13 8.52
C GLU A 43 -14.69 -42.67 7.61
N VAL A 44 -14.62 -41.40 7.19
CA VAL A 44 -15.56 -40.82 6.21
C VAL A 44 -15.27 -41.40 4.82
N PRO A 45 -16.26 -41.98 4.12
CA PRO A 45 -16.06 -42.49 2.77
C PRO A 45 -15.64 -41.39 1.80
N ASP A 46 -14.73 -41.71 0.87
CA ASP A 46 -14.26 -40.79 -0.18
C ASP A 46 -15.41 -40.13 -0.95
N LEU A 47 -16.52 -40.86 -1.16
CA LEU A 47 -17.71 -40.33 -1.81
C LEU A 47 -18.35 -39.19 -1.02
N GLU A 48 -18.41 -39.29 0.31
CA GLU A 48 -18.97 -38.24 1.18
C GLU A 48 -18.05 -37.01 1.20
N LEU A 49 -16.73 -37.22 1.19
CA LEU A 49 -15.75 -36.13 1.04
C LEU A 49 -15.87 -35.46 -0.33
N ALA A 50 -16.13 -36.22 -1.40
CA ALA A 50 -16.33 -35.66 -2.74
C ALA A 50 -17.60 -34.79 -2.81
N TYR A 51 -18.72 -35.25 -2.24
CA TYR A 51 -19.95 -34.46 -2.20
C TYR A 51 -19.81 -33.20 -1.34
N SER A 52 -19.13 -33.26 -0.19
CA SER A 52 -18.91 -32.07 0.64
C SER A 52 -17.99 -31.06 -0.04
N SER A 53 -16.92 -31.52 -0.70
CA SER A 53 -16.06 -30.66 -1.52
C SER A 53 -16.82 -30.05 -2.69
N TYR A 54 -17.68 -30.81 -3.36
CA TYR A 54 -18.46 -30.31 -4.49
C TYR A 54 -19.55 -29.32 -4.04
N LEU A 55 -20.18 -29.53 -2.89
CA LEU A 55 -21.13 -28.58 -2.31
C LEU A 55 -20.47 -27.23 -2.04
N THR A 56 -19.29 -27.23 -1.42
CA THR A 56 -18.53 -25.98 -1.17
C THR A 56 -18.13 -25.27 -2.46
N GLU A 57 -17.81 -26.01 -3.53
CA GLU A 57 -17.55 -25.45 -4.85
C GLU A 57 -18.82 -24.83 -5.48
N ILE A 58 -19.97 -25.51 -5.42
CA ILE A 58 -21.25 -24.97 -5.91
C ILE A 58 -21.65 -23.72 -5.12
N GLU A 59 -21.54 -23.72 -3.79
CA GLU A 59 -21.85 -22.57 -2.94
C GLU A 59 -20.98 -21.37 -3.28
N ALA A 60 -19.67 -21.59 -3.47
CA ALA A 60 -18.75 -20.54 -3.89
C ALA A 60 -19.11 -19.99 -5.28
N HIS A 61 -19.45 -20.88 -6.23
CA HIS A 61 -19.82 -20.48 -7.59
C HIS A 61 -21.16 -19.74 -7.65
N LEU A 62 -22.15 -20.16 -6.85
CA LEU A 62 -23.44 -19.47 -6.71
C LEU A 62 -23.26 -18.08 -6.11
N THR A 63 -22.43 -17.97 -5.08
CA THR A 63 -22.10 -16.66 -4.46
C THR A 63 -21.49 -15.74 -5.51
N PHE A 64 -20.48 -16.23 -6.25
CA PHE A 64 -19.86 -15.48 -7.33
C PHE A 64 -20.88 -15.01 -8.40
N LEU A 65 -21.75 -15.89 -8.90
CA LEU A 65 -22.73 -15.51 -9.93
C LEU A 65 -23.77 -14.52 -9.41
N ARG A 66 -24.21 -14.65 -8.15
CA ARG A 66 -25.11 -13.69 -7.50
C ARG A 66 -24.45 -12.31 -7.35
N ASP A 67 -23.17 -12.28 -6.98
CA ASP A 67 -22.39 -11.05 -6.90
C ASP A 67 -22.24 -10.39 -8.28
N VAL A 68 -21.96 -11.18 -9.32
CA VAL A 68 -21.91 -10.70 -10.70
C VAL A 68 -23.27 -10.13 -11.12
N LYS A 69 -24.38 -10.80 -10.82
CA LYS A 69 -25.73 -10.32 -11.13
C LYS A 69 -26.04 -9.01 -10.39
N LEU A 70 -25.69 -8.92 -9.12
CA LEU A 70 -25.83 -7.70 -8.32
C LEU A 70 -25.01 -6.55 -8.93
N ALA A 71 -23.75 -6.80 -9.29
CA ALA A 71 -22.89 -5.81 -9.93
C ALA A 71 -23.48 -5.29 -11.25
N HIS A 72 -24.02 -6.16 -12.11
CA HIS A 72 -24.71 -5.74 -13.34
C HIS A 72 -25.95 -4.89 -13.04
N SER A 73 -26.72 -5.24 -12.00
CA SER A 73 -27.90 -4.46 -11.60
C SER A 73 -27.52 -3.06 -11.11
N ILE A 74 -26.47 -2.95 -10.28
CA ILE A 74 -25.95 -1.67 -9.81
C ILE A 74 -25.49 -0.84 -11.01
N ALA A 75 -24.70 -1.43 -11.89
CA ALA A 75 -24.14 -0.72 -13.03
C ALA A 75 -25.22 -0.25 -14.01
N ASN A 76 -26.28 -1.04 -14.23
CA ASN A 76 -27.45 -0.63 -15.00
C ASN A 76 -28.21 0.52 -14.33
N ALA A 77 -28.41 0.48 -13.00
CA ALA A 77 -29.05 1.58 -12.27
C ALA A 77 -28.25 2.88 -12.36
N VAL A 78 -26.92 2.80 -12.28
CA VAL A 78 -26.03 3.96 -12.48
C VAL A 78 -26.14 4.51 -13.91
N ASP A 79 -26.23 3.67 -14.94
CA ASP A 79 -26.43 4.12 -16.34
C ASP A 79 -27.80 4.78 -16.54
N THR A 80 -28.87 4.19 -16.01
CA THR A 80 -30.23 4.75 -16.15
C THR A 80 -30.39 6.07 -15.42
N ASP A 81 -29.76 6.19 -14.25
CA ASP A 81 -29.93 7.33 -13.36
C ASP A 81 -28.79 8.36 -13.54
N ALA A 82 -27.91 8.17 -14.54
CA ALA A 82 -26.69 8.94 -14.75
C ALA A 82 -26.92 10.46 -14.75
N VAL A 83 -27.99 10.93 -15.39
CA VAL A 83 -28.34 12.37 -15.44
C VAL A 83 -28.67 12.89 -14.04
N VAL A 84 -29.48 12.16 -13.28
CA VAL A 84 -29.88 12.54 -11.92
C VAL A 84 -28.69 12.50 -10.97
N ILE A 85 -27.85 11.46 -11.10
CA ILE A 85 -26.60 11.35 -10.34
C ILE A 85 -25.70 12.56 -10.62
N ALA A 86 -25.53 12.96 -11.88
CA ALA A 86 -24.71 14.11 -12.26
C ALA A 86 -25.26 15.43 -11.69
N GLU A 87 -26.58 15.63 -11.73
CA GLU A 87 -27.22 16.82 -11.15
C GLU A 87 -27.01 16.89 -9.63
N ILE A 88 -27.20 15.78 -8.91
CA ILE A 88 -26.98 15.72 -7.46
C ILE A 88 -25.50 15.96 -7.12
N THR A 89 -24.58 15.30 -7.84
CA THR A 89 -23.14 15.42 -7.60
C THR A 89 -22.64 16.85 -7.84
N HIS A 90 -23.17 17.52 -8.87
CA HIS A 90 -22.86 18.93 -9.10
C HIS A 90 -23.35 19.82 -7.95
N GLY A 91 -24.55 19.57 -7.42
CA GLY A 91 -25.07 20.29 -6.25
C GLY A 91 -24.21 20.09 -5.00
N ASP A 92 -23.77 18.87 -4.74
CA ASP A 92 -22.89 18.54 -3.61
C ASP A 92 -21.52 19.22 -3.74
N GLN A 93 -20.93 19.22 -4.95
CA GLN A 93 -19.66 19.91 -5.21
C GLN A 93 -19.80 21.41 -4.95
N GLN A 94 -20.88 22.03 -5.44
CA GLN A 94 -21.14 23.44 -5.19
C GLN A 94 -21.26 23.73 -3.69
N ALA A 95 -21.96 22.88 -2.93
CA ALA A 95 -22.07 23.03 -1.48
C ALA A 95 -20.73 22.89 -0.75
N GLN A 96 -19.85 21.99 -1.22
CA GLN A 96 -18.49 21.84 -0.68
C GLN A 96 -17.61 23.05 -0.99
N ASP A 97 -17.69 23.59 -2.20
CA ASP A 97 -16.95 24.78 -2.60
C ASP A 97 -17.42 26.00 -1.80
N ASP A 98 -18.73 26.19 -1.66
CA ASP A 98 -19.35 27.23 -0.83
C ASP A 98 -18.89 27.11 0.63
N HIS A 99 -18.81 25.90 1.17
CA HIS A 99 -18.28 25.65 2.51
C HIS A 99 -16.79 25.99 2.63
N CYS A 100 -15.96 25.59 1.66
CA CYS A 100 -14.54 25.93 1.64
C CYS A 100 -14.32 27.44 1.61
N VAL A 101 -15.08 28.16 0.78
CA VAL A 101 -15.04 29.63 0.72
C VAL A 101 -15.50 30.23 2.04
N ALA A 102 -16.60 29.76 2.63
CA ALA A 102 -17.09 30.26 3.92
C ALA A 102 -16.07 30.09 5.05
N VAL A 103 -15.39 28.93 5.12
CA VAL A 103 -14.32 28.67 6.09
C VAL A 103 -13.11 29.58 5.87
N GLN A 104 -12.73 29.84 4.61
CA GLN A 104 -11.65 30.77 4.29
C GLN A 104 -12.01 32.23 4.62
N MET A 105 -13.28 32.60 4.48
CA MET A 105 -13.77 33.92 4.86
C MET A 105 -13.93 34.09 6.38
N SER A 106 -14.11 33.01 7.14
CA SER A 106 -14.20 33.05 8.60
C SER A 106 -12.84 33.12 9.30
N THR A 107 -11.73 33.15 8.57
CA THR A 107 -10.36 33.19 9.12
C THR A 107 -10.00 34.49 9.86
N ASP A 108 -10.93 35.46 9.95
CA ASP A 108 -10.81 36.66 10.78
C ASP A 108 -11.55 36.57 12.14
N ASP A 109 -12.16 35.43 12.48
CA ASP A 109 -12.88 35.24 13.76
C ASP A 109 -12.23 34.12 14.63
N PRO A 110 -11.58 34.48 15.76
CA PRO A 110 -10.84 33.54 16.61
C PRO A 110 -11.74 32.58 17.44
N GLU A 111 -13.08 32.66 17.37
CA GLU A 111 -13.98 31.70 18.04
C GLU A 111 -14.40 30.50 17.16
N LEU A 112 -14.06 30.49 15.87
CA LEU A 112 -14.41 29.40 14.94
C LEU A 112 -13.21 28.48 14.66
N GLU A 113 -12.58 27.94 15.71
CA GLU A 113 -11.47 27.00 15.56
C GLU A 113 -11.91 25.55 15.31
N LYS A 114 -11.45 25.04 14.16
CA LYS A 114 -11.24 23.65 13.71
C LYS A 114 -12.49 22.85 13.32
N PRO A 115 -12.66 22.52 12.02
CA PRO A 115 -13.64 21.51 11.62
C PRO A 115 -13.32 20.19 12.33
N PRO A 116 -14.33 19.47 12.84
CA PRO A 116 -14.14 18.18 13.52
C PRO A 116 -13.49 17.16 12.56
N PRO A 117 -12.68 16.22 13.07
CA PRO A 117 -11.81 15.35 12.28
C PRO A 117 -12.56 14.27 11.45
N TYR A 118 -13.87 14.40 11.24
CA TYR A 118 -14.68 13.30 10.71
C TYR A 118 -14.75 13.20 9.17
N THR A 119 -14.21 14.15 8.40
CA THR A 119 -14.37 14.12 6.93
C THR A 119 -13.08 13.99 6.13
N GLN A 120 -11.91 14.09 6.73
CA GLN A 120 -10.68 13.73 6.03
C GLN A 120 -10.30 12.30 6.39
N GLN A 121 -11.18 11.35 6.07
CA GLN A 121 -10.68 10.03 5.76
C GLN A 121 -9.73 10.25 4.59
N VAL A 122 -8.43 10.08 4.82
CA VAL A 122 -7.47 9.83 3.76
C VAL A 122 -7.89 8.48 3.17
N ARG A 123 -8.97 8.46 2.39
CA ARG A 123 -9.12 7.43 1.38
C ARG A 123 -7.88 7.55 0.52
N ASN A 124 -7.38 6.41 0.09
CA ASN A 124 -6.24 6.37 -0.81
C ASN A 124 -6.74 6.75 -2.21
N ASP A 125 -7.30 7.97 -2.34
CA ASP A 125 -8.00 8.50 -3.51
C ASP A 125 -7.15 8.35 -4.77
N TYR A 126 -5.83 8.43 -4.63
CA TYR A 126 -4.85 8.27 -5.72
C TYR A 126 -4.91 6.94 -6.46
N ILE A 127 -5.20 5.80 -5.81
CA ILE A 127 -5.18 4.49 -6.48
C ILE A 127 -6.52 4.20 -7.16
N GLU A 128 -7.63 4.49 -6.48
CA GLU A 128 -8.98 4.34 -7.04
C GLU A 128 -9.17 5.32 -8.21
N ASP A 129 -8.76 6.58 -8.06
CA ASP A 129 -8.82 7.56 -9.15
C ASP A 129 -7.92 7.20 -10.33
N GLU A 130 -6.73 6.61 -10.12
CA GLU A 130 -5.88 6.25 -11.25
C GLU A 130 -6.47 5.10 -12.07
N ILE A 131 -7.03 4.07 -11.42
CA ILE A 131 -7.69 2.97 -12.12
C ILE A 131 -8.94 3.49 -12.84
N VAL A 132 -9.76 4.30 -12.17
CA VAL A 132 -10.96 4.91 -12.75
C VAL A 132 -10.60 5.85 -13.91
N ARG A 133 -9.56 6.67 -13.78
CA ARG A 133 -9.08 7.59 -14.82
C ARG A 133 -8.51 6.84 -16.02
N ARG A 134 -7.74 5.77 -15.80
CA ARG A 134 -7.22 4.92 -16.88
C ARG A 134 -8.37 4.22 -17.62
N LEU A 135 -9.34 3.67 -16.88
CA LEU A 135 -10.56 3.08 -17.45
C LEU A 135 -11.36 4.11 -18.24
N ALA A 136 -11.59 5.30 -17.69
CA ALA A 136 -12.31 6.39 -18.35
C ALA A 136 -11.58 6.83 -19.64
N THR A 137 -10.25 6.96 -19.60
CA THR A 137 -9.45 7.30 -20.78
C THR A 137 -9.60 6.21 -21.85
N MET A 138 -9.44 4.93 -21.48
CA MET A 138 -9.59 3.81 -22.41
C MET A 138 -11.00 3.71 -23.02
N LEU A 139 -12.03 4.13 -22.28
CA LEU A 139 -13.41 4.12 -22.75
C LEU A 139 -13.79 5.37 -23.56
N THR A 140 -13.01 6.46 -23.48
CA THR A 140 -13.30 7.75 -24.13
C THR A 140 -12.44 8.03 -25.36
N THR A 141 -11.28 7.40 -25.52
CA THR A 141 -10.34 7.67 -26.63
C THR A 141 -10.78 7.15 -28.01
N GLU A 142 -12.01 6.66 -28.18
CA GLU A 142 -12.53 6.20 -29.49
C GLU A 142 -13.82 6.93 -29.94
N ASP A 143 -13.85 8.26 -29.84
CA ASP A 143 -14.79 9.09 -30.62
C ASP A 143 -14.12 9.83 -31.82
N ASP A 144 -12.82 9.64 -32.08
CA ASP A 144 -12.06 10.49 -33.00
C ASP A 144 -11.47 9.79 -34.26
N VAL A 145 -12.16 8.83 -34.91
CA VAL A 145 -11.94 8.54 -36.36
C VAL A 145 -13.16 7.99 -37.14
N TYR A 146 -14.40 8.32 -36.77
CA TYR A 146 -15.53 8.22 -37.71
C TYR A 146 -16.47 9.40 -37.49
N GLU A 147 -16.10 10.56 -38.06
CA GLU A 147 -17.11 11.50 -38.53
C GLU A 147 -17.89 10.79 -39.66
N ASP A 148 -18.91 10.00 -39.29
CA ASP A 148 -20.01 9.70 -40.20
C ASP A 148 -21.04 10.83 -40.07
N PRO A 149 -21.27 11.65 -41.11
CA PRO A 149 -22.23 12.74 -41.08
C PRO A 149 -23.70 12.29 -41.04
N GLN A 150 -23.99 11.01 -40.79
CA GLN A 150 -25.35 10.48 -40.72
C GLN A 150 -25.69 10.07 -39.30
N VAL A 151 -26.41 10.96 -38.60
CA VAL A 151 -27.13 10.64 -37.36
C VAL A 151 -28.29 9.71 -37.69
N GLU A 152 -28.01 8.47 -38.05
CA GLU A 152 -28.98 7.39 -37.98
C GLU A 152 -29.00 6.88 -36.54
N ALA A 153 -30.15 7.03 -35.88
CA ALA A 153 -30.38 6.44 -34.57
C ALA A 153 -30.30 4.91 -34.70
N GLY A 154 -29.09 4.38 -34.48
CA GLY A 154 -28.84 2.95 -34.44
C GLY A 154 -29.72 2.28 -33.38
N PRO A 155 -30.01 0.97 -33.52
CA PRO A 155 -30.84 0.25 -32.57
C PRO A 155 -30.26 0.35 -31.17
N SER A 156 -31.11 0.65 -30.18
CA SER A 156 -30.73 0.74 -28.76
C SER A 156 -30.04 -0.55 -28.32
N VAL A 157 -28.73 -0.51 -28.17
CA VAL A 157 -27.94 -1.65 -27.68
C VAL A 157 -28.19 -1.76 -26.16
N PRO A 158 -28.65 -2.92 -25.64
CA PRO A 158 -28.84 -3.09 -24.20
C PRO A 158 -27.55 -2.84 -23.43
N TYR A 159 -27.66 -2.27 -22.23
CA TYR A 159 -26.52 -1.96 -21.34
C TYR A 159 -25.52 -3.12 -21.23
N ALA A 160 -26.01 -4.34 -20.97
CA ALA A 160 -25.17 -5.52 -20.84
C ALA A 160 -24.30 -5.80 -22.08
N ARG A 161 -24.80 -5.48 -23.29
CA ARG A 161 -24.03 -5.65 -24.53
C ARG A 161 -23.00 -4.55 -24.71
N ARG A 162 -23.30 -3.30 -24.30
CA ARG A 162 -22.31 -2.21 -24.25
C ARG A 162 -21.18 -2.54 -23.26
N GLN A 163 -21.55 -3.01 -22.07
CA GLN A 163 -20.60 -3.42 -21.03
C GLN A 163 -19.72 -4.60 -21.48
N ALA A 164 -20.31 -5.62 -22.11
CA ALA A 164 -19.56 -6.76 -22.65
C ALA A 164 -18.50 -6.33 -23.68
N VAL A 165 -18.86 -5.44 -24.61
CA VAL A 165 -17.92 -4.91 -25.61
C VAL A 165 -16.81 -4.10 -24.95
N ALA A 166 -17.15 -3.25 -23.98
CA ALA A 166 -16.16 -2.49 -23.22
C ALA A 166 -15.18 -3.40 -22.47
N LEU A 167 -15.68 -4.43 -21.78
CA LEU A 167 -14.86 -5.40 -21.06
C LEU A 167 -14.02 -6.27 -21.98
N GLU A 168 -14.54 -6.67 -23.14
CA GLU A 168 -13.78 -7.42 -24.14
C GLU A 168 -12.63 -6.59 -24.70
N LYS A 169 -12.87 -5.32 -25.05
CA LYS A 169 -11.82 -4.39 -25.44
C LYS A 169 -10.77 -4.27 -24.35
N LEU A 170 -11.17 -3.98 -23.11
CA LEU A 170 -10.26 -3.92 -21.96
C LEU A 170 -9.48 -5.23 -21.80
N ALA A 171 -10.08 -6.40 -22.00
CA ALA A 171 -9.40 -7.68 -21.87
C ALA A 171 -8.35 -7.94 -22.96
N LEU A 172 -8.53 -7.34 -24.14
CA LEU A 172 -7.61 -7.40 -25.27
C LEU A 172 -6.52 -6.33 -25.22
N GLU A 173 -6.68 -5.29 -24.39
CA GLU A 173 -5.66 -4.26 -24.21
C GLU A 173 -4.43 -4.79 -23.48
N VAL A 174 -3.30 -4.67 -24.17
CA VAL A 174 -2.00 -5.17 -23.72
C VAL A 174 -1.05 -3.98 -23.58
N PHE A 175 -0.34 -3.92 -22.46
CA PHE A 175 0.62 -2.88 -22.15
C PHE A 175 2.04 -3.46 -22.17
N GLU A 176 2.97 -2.75 -22.79
CA GLU A 176 4.39 -3.11 -22.81
C GLU A 176 5.10 -2.59 -21.56
N CYS A 177 5.65 -3.48 -20.75
CA CYS A 177 6.38 -3.10 -19.54
C CYS A 177 7.70 -2.38 -19.90
N THR A 178 7.89 -1.17 -19.38
CA THR A 178 9.12 -0.37 -19.59
C THR A 178 10.39 -1.07 -19.04
N GLY A 179 10.26 -1.93 -18.04
CA GLY A 179 11.40 -2.61 -17.41
C GLY A 179 11.88 -3.86 -18.17
N CYS A 180 10.98 -4.64 -18.77
CA CYS A 180 11.32 -5.92 -19.40
C CYS A 180 10.90 -6.04 -20.87
N ALA A 181 10.30 -4.98 -21.44
CA ALA A 181 9.79 -4.94 -22.82
C ALA A 181 8.86 -6.11 -23.18
N SER A 182 8.16 -6.65 -22.17
CA SER A 182 7.20 -7.74 -22.35
C SER A 182 5.79 -7.22 -22.24
N GLU A 183 4.89 -7.85 -22.98
CA GLU A 183 3.47 -7.54 -23.06
C GLU A 183 2.69 -8.16 -21.90
N PHE A 184 1.86 -7.36 -21.23
CA PHE A 184 1.01 -7.79 -20.12
C PHE A 184 -0.40 -7.24 -20.27
N ARG A 185 -1.39 -7.94 -19.71
CA ARG A 185 -2.76 -7.40 -19.61
C ARG A 185 -2.76 -6.13 -18.78
N TRP A 186 -3.63 -5.19 -19.14
CA TRP A 186 -3.77 -3.91 -18.44
C TRP A 186 -3.94 -4.08 -16.91
N THR A 187 -4.73 -5.07 -16.45
CA THR A 187 -4.96 -5.37 -15.02
C THR A 187 -3.71 -5.83 -14.27
N SER A 188 -2.69 -6.31 -14.98
CA SER A 188 -1.43 -6.80 -14.43
C SER A 188 -0.30 -5.77 -14.54
N THR A 189 -0.64 -4.52 -14.88
CA THR A 189 0.32 -3.43 -15.07
C THR A 189 -0.09 -2.18 -14.31
N THR A 190 0.90 -1.56 -13.69
CA THR A 190 0.74 -0.29 -13.00
C THR A 190 1.34 0.80 -13.87
N GLN A 191 0.53 1.79 -14.22
CA GLN A 191 0.99 3.00 -14.91
C GLN A 191 1.30 4.07 -13.86
N LEU A 192 2.47 4.69 -14.01
CA LEU A 192 2.89 5.80 -13.18
C LEU A 192 2.38 7.12 -13.76
N SER A 193 2.38 8.19 -12.96
CA SER A 193 1.94 9.53 -13.40
C SER A 193 2.74 10.10 -14.58
N CYS A 194 3.95 9.57 -14.83
CA CYS A 194 4.80 9.88 -15.99
C CYS A 194 4.30 9.23 -17.30
N GLY A 195 3.29 8.35 -17.26
CA GLY A 195 2.77 7.59 -18.39
C GLY A 195 3.45 6.24 -18.63
N HIS A 196 4.65 6.01 -18.09
CA HIS A 196 5.32 4.70 -18.14
C HIS A 196 4.61 3.66 -17.29
N GLY A 197 4.55 2.42 -17.78
CA GLY A 197 3.94 1.32 -17.06
C GLY A 197 4.87 0.13 -16.89
N TYR A 198 4.65 -0.58 -15.79
CA TYR A 198 5.51 -1.66 -15.34
C TYR A 198 4.65 -2.86 -14.94
N CYS A 199 5.12 -4.07 -15.24
CA CYS A 199 4.61 -5.24 -14.57
C CYS A 199 5.06 -5.22 -13.10
N GLU A 200 4.26 -5.83 -12.22
CA GLU A 200 4.51 -5.89 -10.78
C GLU A 200 5.97 -6.23 -10.39
N PRO A 201 6.63 -7.28 -10.93
CA PRO A 201 7.99 -7.60 -10.54
C PRO A 201 9.02 -6.55 -11.00
N CYS A 202 8.82 -5.92 -12.15
CA CYS A 202 9.70 -4.85 -12.62
C CYS A 202 9.51 -3.58 -11.78
N LEU A 203 8.27 -3.25 -11.41
CA LEU A 203 7.98 -2.11 -10.56
C LEU A 203 8.59 -2.28 -9.17
N ARG A 204 8.42 -3.45 -8.55
CA ARG A 204 9.03 -3.78 -7.25
C ARG A 204 10.54 -3.61 -7.28
N LYS A 205 11.21 -4.15 -8.30
CA LYS A 205 12.67 -3.99 -8.50
C LYS A 205 13.06 -2.53 -8.68
N PHE A 206 12.30 -1.77 -9.46
CA PHE A 206 12.55 -0.34 -9.67
C PHE A 206 12.44 0.47 -8.37
N ILE A 207 11.41 0.21 -7.57
CA ILE A 207 11.21 0.87 -6.26
C ILE A 207 12.33 0.50 -5.29
N MET A 208 12.70 -0.77 -5.21
CA MET A 208 13.68 -1.27 -4.25
C MET A 208 15.14 -1.09 -4.70
N ALA A 209 15.41 -0.63 -5.93
CA ALA A 209 16.77 -0.48 -6.45
C ALA A 209 17.67 0.34 -5.51
N GLY A 210 17.20 1.52 -5.06
CA GLY A 210 17.96 2.37 -4.15
C GLY A 210 18.22 1.76 -2.78
N VAL A 211 17.35 0.86 -2.32
CA VAL A 211 17.50 0.15 -1.04
C VAL A 211 18.50 -1.00 -1.19
N VAL A 212 18.35 -1.82 -2.23
CA VAL A 212 19.18 -3.00 -2.49
C VAL A 212 20.62 -2.62 -2.84
N ASP A 213 20.79 -1.62 -3.71
CA ASP A 213 22.10 -1.15 -4.14
C ASP A 213 22.75 -0.20 -3.11
N ARG A 214 22.04 0.08 -2.00
CA ARG A 214 22.45 1.04 -0.94
C ARG A 214 22.69 2.46 -1.46
N GLU A 215 22.02 2.81 -2.55
CA GLU A 215 22.04 4.14 -3.16
C GLU A 215 20.87 4.99 -2.65
N LEU A 216 21.02 5.52 -1.43
CA LEU A 216 19.99 6.36 -0.79
C LEU A 216 19.57 7.58 -1.63
N MET A 217 20.40 8.04 -2.58
CA MET A 217 20.00 9.13 -3.48
C MET A 217 18.77 8.79 -4.33
N LEU A 218 18.59 7.51 -4.67
CA LEU A 218 17.47 6.99 -5.46
C LEU A 218 16.18 6.77 -4.64
N VAL A 219 16.22 6.97 -3.32
CA VAL A 219 15.06 6.84 -2.42
C VAL A 219 14.57 8.24 -2.03
N PRO A 220 13.35 8.70 -2.35
CA PRO A 220 12.26 7.97 -2.97
C PRO A 220 12.45 7.80 -4.49
N PRO A 221 11.89 6.71 -5.07
CA PRO A 221 12.03 6.41 -6.48
C PRO A 221 11.33 7.46 -7.35
N ARG A 222 11.95 7.80 -8.48
CA ARG A 222 11.44 8.80 -9.43
C ARG A 222 11.42 8.24 -10.84
N CYS A 223 10.26 8.26 -11.49
CA CYS A 223 10.13 8.02 -12.93
C CYS A 223 10.14 9.37 -13.66
N CYS A 224 11.04 9.58 -14.62
CA CYS A 224 11.09 10.84 -15.40
C CYS A 224 11.15 12.10 -14.53
N SER A 225 11.84 12.03 -13.39
CA SER A 225 11.91 13.08 -12.35
C SER A 225 10.62 13.31 -11.54
N ILE A 226 9.55 12.56 -11.81
CA ILE A 226 8.30 12.57 -11.05
C ILE A 226 8.40 11.51 -9.94
N PRO A 227 8.21 11.86 -8.66
CA PRO A 227 8.17 10.90 -7.56
C PRO A 227 7.08 9.85 -7.75
N VAL A 228 7.38 8.59 -7.45
CA VAL A 228 6.36 7.55 -7.40
C VAL A 228 5.46 7.79 -6.18
N PRO A 229 4.11 7.82 -6.35
CA PRO A 229 3.20 8.02 -5.23
C PRO A 229 3.31 6.91 -4.17
N PHE A 230 3.17 7.26 -2.90
CA PHE A 230 3.26 6.29 -1.79
C PHE A 230 2.23 5.16 -1.91
N GLY A 231 1.01 5.46 -2.39
CA GLY A 231 -0.01 4.43 -2.61
C GLY A 231 0.46 3.29 -3.54
N VAL A 232 1.18 3.63 -4.61
CA VAL A 232 1.76 2.65 -5.54
C VAL A 232 2.88 1.84 -4.87
N ILE A 233 3.70 2.49 -4.04
CA ILE A 233 4.75 1.81 -3.27
C ILE A 233 4.12 0.80 -2.30
N ALA A 234 3.11 1.23 -1.56
CA ALA A 234 2.39 0.41 -0.58
C ALA A 234 1.65 -0.78 -1.19
N SER A 235 1.06 -0.63 -2.38
CA SER A 235 0.39 -1.75 -3.05
C SER A 235 1.36 -2.74 -3.70
N THR A 236 2.62 -2.34 -3.94
CA THR A 236 3.59 -3.16 -4.69
C THR A 236 4.54 -3.92 -3.77
N LEU A 237 4.97 -3.32 -2.65
CA LEU A 237 5.93 -3.92 -1.74
C LEU A 237 5.25 -4.86 -0.74
N THR A 238 5.97 -5.90 -0.33
CA THR A 238 5.59 -6.70 0.83
C THR A 238 5.83 -5.93 2.13
N GLU A 239 5.26 -6.39 3.25
CA GLU A 239 5.43 -5.74 4.57
C GLU A 239 6.92 -5.62 4.96
N ALA A 240 7.72 -6.67 4.72
CA ALA A 240 9.15 -6.64 4.99
C ALA A 240 9.92 -5.66 4.08
N GLU A 241 9.59 -5.62 2.79
CA GLU A 241 10.21 -4.68 1.84
C GLU A 241 9.81 -3.23 2.15
N MET A 242 8.58 -3.00 2.61
CA MET A 242 8.11 -1.70 3.05
C MET A 242 8.87 -1.22 4.28
N ASP A 243 9.11 -2.09 5.26
CA ASP A 243 9.93 -1.78 6.42
C ASP A 243 11.34 -1.36 6.00
N ASP A 244 11.99 -2.15 5.12
CA ASP A 244 13.32 -1.82 4.60
C ASP A 244 13.33 -0.48 3.81
N PHE A 245 12.27 -0.21 3.03
CA PHE A 245 12.11 1.04 2.30
C PHE A 245 11.99 2.25 3.24
N GLN A 246 11.17 2.16 4.27
CA GLN A 246 11.00 3.22 5.27
C GLN A 246 12.28 3.45 6.08
N HIS A 247 13.01 2.37 6.43
CA HIS A 247 14.32 2.49 7.05
C HIS A 247 15.31 3.23 6.15
N ALA A 248 15.32 2.97 4.84
CA ALA A 248 16.17 3.69 3.90
C ALA A 248 15.77 5.18 3.75
N GLU A 249 14.47 5.50 3.78
CA GLU A 249 13.99 6.89 3.81
C GLU A 249 14.47 7.63 5.07
N LEU A 250 14.31 7.01 6.24
CA LEU A 250 14.80 7.53 7.51
C LEU A 250 16.33 7.69 7.51
N GLU A 251 17.04 6.71 6.97
CA GLU A 251 18.49 6.76 6.83
C GLU A 251 18.88 7.98 5.99
N LYS A 252 18.25 8.18 4.83
CA LYS A 252 18.52 9.34 3.97
C LYS A 252 18.26 10.67 4.68
N ALA A 253 17.15 10.76 5.43
CA ALA A 253 16.78 11.96 6.17
C ALA A 253 17.72 12.25 7.37
N THR A 254 18.37 11.22 7.89
CA THR A 254 19.25 11.33 9.07
C THR A 254 20.59 11.97 8.70
N LYS A 255 20.91 13.10 9.34
CA LYS A 255 22.20 13.80 9.15
C LYS A 255 23.37 13.05 9.78
N ASN A 256 23.30 12.77 11.09
CA ASN A 256 24.34 12.06 11.82
C ASN A 256 23.99 10.57 11.89
N LYS A 257 24.29 9.85 10.81
CA LYS A 257 23.96 8.42 10.70
C LYS A 257 24.84 7.59 11.62
N THR A 258 24.25 6.57 12.23
CA THR A 258 24.98 5.58 13.04
C THR A 258 24.73 4.21 12.44
N TYR A 259 25.80 3.47 12.17
CA TYR A 259 25.73 2.11 11.65
C TYR A 259 26.26 1.16 12.70
N CYS A 260 25.77 -0.07 12.72
CA CYS A 260 26.28 -1.11 13.59
C CYS A 260 27.79 -1.30 13.38
N SER A 261 28.57 -1.28 14.46
CA SER A 261 30.02 -1.48 14.43
C SER A 261 30.45 -2.88 13.99
N ASN A 262 29.53 -3.85 13.96
CA ASN A 262 29.81 -5.18 13.46
C ASN A 262 30.00 -5.16 11.94
N PRO A 263 31.18 -5.52 11.41
CA PRO A 263 31.47 -5.50 9.98
C PRO A 263 30.57 -6.45 9.17
N ASP A 264 30.09 -7.54 9.78
CA ASP A 264 29.18 -8.48 9.11
C ASP A 264 27.73 -7.96 9.07
N CYS A 265 27.39 -6.98 9.92
CA CYS A 265 26.05 -6.41 10.01
C CYS A 265 25.93 -5.09 9.24
N GLY A 266 26.71 -4.07 9.63
CA GLY A 266 26.72 -2.74 9.01
C GLY A 266 25.35 -2.07 8.81
N ARG A 267 24.32 -2.48 9.57
CA ARG A 267 22.96 -1.95 9.41
C ARG A 267 22.88 -0.54 10.01
N PHE A 268 22.15 0.35 9.35
CA PHE A 268 21.77 1.64 9.92
C PHE A 268 20.94 1.42 11.19
N ILE A 269 21.26 2.16 12.25
CA ILE A 269 20.54 2.15 13.52
C ILE A 269 19.68 3.41 13.59
N THR A 270 18.39 3.25 13.83
CA THR A 270 17.46 4.39 13.85
C THR A 270 17.76 5.30 15.05
N PRO A 271 17.49 6.62 14.96
CA PRO A 271 17.70 7.53 16.08
C PRO A 271 16.95 7.14 17.37
N ASN A 272 15.83 6.41 17.25
CA ASN A 272 15.06 5.94 18.41
C ASN A 272 15.78 4.83 19.19
N ASP A 273 16.69 4.10 18.54
CA ASP A 273 17.48 3.02 19.15
C ASP A 273 18.81 3.54 19.73
N ILE A 274 18.98 4.85 19.82
CA ILE A 274 20.15 5.52 20.41
C ILE A 274 19.76 6.14 21.74
N VAL A 275 20.27 5.55 22.83
CA VAL A 275 20.00 6.01 24.21
C VAL A 275 21.31 6.38 24.88
N ALA A 276 21.39 7.61 25.41
CA ALA A 276 22.58 8.11 26.11
C ALA A 276 23.90 7.94 25.32
N GLY A 277 23.87 8.09 24.00
CA GLY A 277 25.04 7.94 23.13
C GLY A 277 25.39 6.48 22.78
N GLU A 278 24.61 5.50 23.23
CA GLU A 278 24.75 4.09 22.89
C GLU A 278 23.64 3.67 21.91
N ALA A 279 24.03 3.23 20.71
CA ALA A 279 23.15 2.76 19.66
C ALA A 279 23.07 1.23 19.68
N THR A 280 21.87 0.67 19.83
CA THR A 280 21.67 -0.79 19.88
C THR A 280 21.14 -1.30 18.55
N CYS A 281 21.83 -2.28 17.94
CA CYS A 281 21.38 -2.86 16.68
C CYS A 281 20.21 -3.83 16.90
N SER A 282 19.06 -3.59 16.27
CA SER A 282 17.88 -4.48 16.35
C SER A 282 18.09 -5.88 15.76
N ARG A 283 19.12 -6.08 14.92
CA ARG A 283 19.39 -7.37 14.24
C ARG A 283 20.36 -8.26 14.99
N CYS A 284 21.47 -7.69 15.48
CA CYS A 284 22.55 -8.47 16.10
C CYS A 284 22.82 -8.09 17.56
N GLU A 285 22.03 -7.15 18.11
CA GLU A 285 22.09 -6.68 19.50
C GLU A 285 23.43 -6.06 19.93
N ILE A 286 24.35 -5.86 18.98
CA ILE A 286 25.64 -5.22 19.23
C ILE A 286 25.44 -3.72 19.45
N LYS A 287 26.03 -3.25 20.56
CA LYS A 287 26.07 -1.85 20.96
C LYS A 287 27.18 -1.12 20.21
N THR A 288 26.86 0.06 19.70
CA THR A 288 27.77 0.95 18.97
C THR A 288 27.74 2.32 19.64
N CYS A 289 28.90 2.95 19.84
CA CYS A 289 28.95 4.32 20.33
C CYS A 289 28.48 5.29 19.23
N ALA A 290 27.48 6.12 19.50
CA ALA A 290 26.94 7.08 18.53
C ALA A 290 27.89 8.25 18.26
N VAL A 291 28.91 8.46 19.10
CA VAL A 291 29.91 9.53 18.96
C VAL A 291 31.06 9.05 18.07
N CYS A 292 31.86 8.07 18.52
CA CYS A 292 33.01 7.56 17.76
C CYS A 292 32.66 6.52 16.68
N LYS A 293 31.40 6.06 16.62
CA LYS A 293 30.91 5.02 15.70
C LYS A 293 31.61 3.65 15.85
N ALA A 294 32.43 3.47 16.89
CA ALA A 294 33.07 2.21 17.21
C ALA A 294 32.17 1.33 18.09
N THR A 295 32.65 0.12 18.41
CA THR A 295 31.98 -0.78 19.36
C THR A 295 31.72 -0.07 20.68
N GLY A 296 30.54 -0.32 21.26
CA GLY A 296 30.13 0.25 22.53
C GLY A 296 31.17 0.01 23.63
N HIS A 297 31.40 1.04 24.43
CA HIS A 297 32.42 1.05 25.49
C HIS A 297 31.78 1.52 26.81
N GLU A 298 32.33 1.05 27.91
CA GLU A 298 31.94 1.52 29.24
C GLU A 298 32.68 2.82 29.58
N GLY A 299 31.94 3.79 30.12
CA GLY A 299 32.47 5.10 30.48
C GLY A 299 32.54 6.08 29.32
N ASP A 300 33.26 7.18 29.54
CA ASP A 300 33.35 8.31 28.62
C ASP A 300 33.96 7.91 27.27
N CYS A 301 33.41 8.46 26.19
CA CYS A 301 33.96 8.27 24.86
C CYS A 301 35.24 9.10 24.70
N PRO A 302 36.38 8.48 24.32
CA PRO A 302 37.64 9.21 24.18
C PRO A 302 37.63 10.20 23.00
N GLU A 303 36.76 9.98 22.01
CA GLU A 303 36.63 10.86 20.83
C GLU A 303 35.49 11.88 20.98
N ASP A 304 34.87 11.96 22.16
CA ASP A 304 33.84 12.97 22.42
C ASP A 304 34.48 14.35 22.68
N PRO A 305 34.28 15.33 21.78
CA PRO A 305 34.92 16.63 21.89
C PRO A 305 34.46 17.41 23.12
N ASP A 306 33.22 17.23 23.58
CA ASP A 306 32.68 17.93 24.73
C ASP A 306 33.27 17.38 26.02
N ILE A 307 33.46 16.06 26.10
CA ILE A 307 34.15 15.41 27.23
C ILE A 307 35.63 15.81 27.25
N GLN A 308 36.31 15.82 26.10
CA GLN A 308 37.71 16.25 26.03
C GLN A 308 37.87 17.72 26.44
N ALA A 309 37.02 18.62 25.95
CA ALA A 309 37.04 20.02 26.37
C ALA A 309 36.81 20.18 27.89
N THR A 310 35.92 19.37 28.45
CA THR A 310 35.66 19.36 29.91
C THR A 310 36.86 18.84 30.70
N LEU A 311 37.55 17.84 30.17
CA LEU A 311 38.78 17.29 30.74
C LEU A 311 39.95 18.27 30.69
N ASP A 312 40.13 18.95 29.56
CA ASP A 312 41.17 19.96 29.37
C ASP A 312 40.97 21.13 30.33
N LEU A 313 39.74 21.63 30.46
CA LEU A 313 39.39 22.65 31.46
C LEU A 313 39.65 22.15 32.89
N GLY A 314 39.35 20.89 33.17
CA GLY A 314 39.67 20.26 34.45
C GLY A 314 41.18 20.23 34.72
N ALA A 315 41.99 19.90 33.71
CA ALA A 315 43.44 19.89 33.83
C ALA A 315 44.02 21.30 34.08
N GLU A 316 43.51 22.32 33.38
CA GLU A 316 43.90 23.72 33.59
C GLU A 316 43.60 24.19 35.02
N ASN A 317 42.43 23.83 35.55
CA ASN A 317 42.00 24.19 36.90
C ASN A 317 42.46 23.21 37.99
N LYS A 318 43.28 22.20 37.63
CA LYS A 318 43.79 21.14 38.54
C LYS A 318 42.70 20.32 39.21
N TRP A 319 41.52 20.23 38.60
CA TRP A 319 40.49 19.29 39.01
C TRP A 319 40.96 17.85 38.75
N GLN A 320 40.52 16.92 39.59
CA GLN A 320 40.84 15.50 39.47
C GLN A 320 39.55 14.72 39.24
N ARG A 321 39.62 13.55 38.59
CA ARG A 321 38.44 12.68 38.47
C ARG A 321 38.28 11.81 39.70
N CYS A 322 37.06 11.73 40.21
CA CYS A 322 36.70 10.76 41.24
C CYS A 322 36.81 9.34 40.68
N PHE A 323 37.50 8.44 41.38
CA PHE A 323 37.68 7.05 40.95
C PHE A 323 36.38 6.22 40.94
N SER A 324 35.34 6.66 41.67
CA SER A 324 34.07 5.91 41.77
C SER A 324 33.02 6.35 40.76
N CYS A 325 32.90 7.65 40.48
CA CYS A 325 31.83 8.20 39.63
C CYS A 325 32.34 8.99 38.43
N TRP A 326 33.66 9.10 38.27
CA TRP A 326 34.33 9.75 37.13
C TRP A 326 34.04 11.25 36.97
N SER A 327 33.31 11.86 37.90
CA SER A 327 33.06 13.31 37.96
C SER A 327 34.34 14.08 38.31
N LEU A 328 34.49 15.27 37.72
CA LEU A 328 35.57 16.21 38.07
C LEU A 328 35.31 16.83 39.44
N VAL A 329 36.34 16.83 40.28
CA VAL A 329 36.30 17.36 41.64
C VAL A 329 37.47 18.30 41.88
N GLU A 330 37.19 19.42 42.53
CA GLU A 330 38.17 20.41 42.96
C GLU A 330 38.56 20.20 44.43
N ILE A 331 39.84 20.38 44.75
CA ILE A 331 40.31 20.49 46.13
C ILE A 331 40.69 21.94 46.37
N GLU A 332 39.80 22.70 47.01
CA GLU A 332 40.08 24.11 47.30
C GLU A 332 41.19 24.25 48.36
N TRP A 333 41.09 23.51 49.48
CA TRP A 333 42.06 23.54 50.60
C TRP A 333 42.00 22.24 51.43
N GLY A 334 43.14 21.68 51.86
CA GLY A 334 43.17 20.62 52.89
C GLY A 334 43.83 19.29 52.49
N CYS A 335 43.50 18.22 53.23
CA CYS A 335 44.09 16.88 53.12
C CYS A 335 43.58 16.10 51.89
N ASN A 336 44.43 15.29 51.27
CA ASN A 336 44.14 14.49 50.07
C ASN A 336 43.10 13.35 50.26
N HIS A 337 42.39 13.32 51.38
CA HIS A 337 41.39 12.29 51.68
C HIS A 337 39.99 12.79 51.33
N MET A 338 39.55 12.46 50.12
CA MET A 338 38.22 12.76 49.56
C MET A 338 37.26 11.60 49.84
N LYS A 339 36.01 11.89 50.20
CA LYS A 339 34.94 10.89 50.41
C LYS A 339 33.84 11.03 49.37
#